data_AF-A0A8A1LAX1-F1
#
_entry.id   AF-A0A8A1LAX1-F1
#
_cell.length_a   1.000
_cell.length_b   1.000
_cell.length_c   1.000
_cell.angle_alpha   90.00
_cell.angle_beta   90.00
_cell.angle_gamma   90.00
#
_symmetry.space_group_name_H-M   'P 1'
#
loop_
_entity.id
_entity.type
_entity.pdbx_description
1 polymer ?
#
loop_
_entity_poly.entity_id
_entity_poly.type
_entity_poly.pdbx_seq_one_letter_code
_entity_poly.pdbx_strand_id
1 'polypeptide(L)'
;MSNASSATPARHCIAKRAFGSRKLCRQSPATAEYIYVALALDAAVGLLSSRAAKDAMARITRLFDEYLPSHLQLFRDISDAGIARSIDRFINIM
;
A
#
# COMPACT_ATOMS: atom_id res chain seq x y z
N MET A 1 -2.01 -29.21 -18.55
CA MET A 1 -2.49 -27.86 -18.90
C MET A 1 -2.62 -27.08 -17.61
N SER A 2 -1.74 -26.10 -17.41
CA SER A 2 -1.56 -25.39 -16.14
C SER A 2 -2.67 -24.36 -15.97
N ASN A 3 -3.54 -24.55 -14.96
CA ASN A 3 -4.48 -23.52 -14.52
C ASN A 3 -3.70 -22.39 -13.85
N ALA A 4 -3.25 -21.43 -14.65
CA ALA A 4 -2.89 -20.11 -14.14
C ALA A 4 -4.19 -19.48 -13.61
N SER A 5 -4.44 -19.67 -12.32
CA SER A 5 -5.39 -18.84 -11.56
C SER A 5 -4.87 -17.41 -11.64
N SER A 6 -5.29 -16.70 -12.69
CA SER A 6 -5.12 -15.27 -12.86
C SER A 6 -6.03 -14.60 -11.84
N ALA A 7 -5.64 -14.67 -10.57
CA ALA A 7 -6.21 -13.87 -9.51
C ALA A 7 -5.97 -12.41 -9.89
N THR A 8 -6.94 -11.82 -10.59
CA THR A 8 -6.99 -10.39 -10.83
C THR A 8 -6.97 -9.78 -9.43
N PRO A 9 -5.97 -8.94 -9.07
CA PRO A 9 -5.82 -8.52 -7.69
C PRO A 9 -7.13 -7.88 -7.24
N ALA A 10 -7.67 -8.33 -6.10
CA ALA A 10 -9.01 -7.97 -5.62
C ALA A 10 -9.26 -6.44 -5.65
N ARG A 11 -8.18 -5.65 -5.47
CA ARG A 11 -8.10 -4.19 -5.66
C ARG A 11 -8.71 -3.70 -6.97
N HIS A 12 -8.39 -4.34 -8.09
CA HIS A 12 -8.85 -3.93 -9.42
C HIS A 12 -10.35 -4.17 -9.62
N CYS A 13 -10.90 -5.22 -8.99
CA CYS A 13 -12.32 -5.55 -9.08
C CYS A 13 -13.18 -4.64 -8.20
N ILE A 14 -12.72 -4.24 -7.01
CA ILE A 14 -13.51 -3.38 -6.11
C ILE A 14 -13.56 -1.94 -6.63
N ALA A 15 -12.44 -1.36 -7.05
CA ALA A 15 -12.41 -0.03 -7.65
C ALA A 15 -13.29 0.04 -8.90
N LYS A 16 -13.14 -0.92 -9.84
CA LYS A 16 -13.98 -0.99 -11.03
C LYS A 16 -15.48 -1.12 -10.71
N ARG A 17 -15.86 -1.83 -9.64
CA ARG A 17 -17.26 -1.89 -9.18
C ARG A 17 -17.74 -0.56 -8.60
N ALA A 18 -16.94 0.10 -7.77
CA ALA A 18 -17.26 1.41 -7.21
C ALA A 18 -17.45 2.48 -8.31
N PHE A 19 -16.64 2.43 -9.37
CA PHE A 19 -16.78 3.30 -10.54
C PHE A 19 -17.82 2.82 -11.58
N GLY A 20 -18.65 1.83 -11.25
CA GLY A 20 -19.80 1.44 -12.09
C GLY A 20 -19.47 0.58 -13.32
N SER A 21 -18.38 -0.19 -13.30
CA SER A 21 -18.00 -1.04 -14.45
C SER A 21 -19.07 -2.09 -14.79
N ARG A 22 -19.52 -2.09 -16.05
CA ARG A 22 -20.48 -3.06 -16.60
C ARG A 22 -19.95 -4.50 -16.67
N LYS A 23 -18.63 -4.71 -16.53
CA LYS A 23 -17.98 -6.03 -16.67
C LYS A 23 -17.94 -6.86 -15.38
N LEU A 24 -18.27 -6.27 -14.24
CA LEU A 24 -18.19 -6.94 -12.94
C LEU A 24 -19.58 -7.09 -12.32
N CYS A 25 -20.04 -8.32 -12.13
CA CYS A 25 -21.31 -8.60 -11.47
C CYS A 25 -21.36 -7.96 -10.08
N ARG A 26 -22.52 -7.40 -9.71
CA ARG A 26 -22.81 -6.92 -8.35
C ARG A 26 -22.67 -8.10 -7.38
N GLN A 27 -21.84 -7.94 -6.34
CA GLN A 27 -21.82 -8.88 -5.22
C GLN A 27 -22.92 -8.51 -4.23
N SER A 28 -23.68 -9.52 -3.79
CA SER A 28 -24.66 -9.41 -2.71
C SER A 28 -24.05 -9.99 -1.42
N PRO A 29 -23.95 -9.26 -0.29
CA PRO A 29 -24.18 -7.84 -0.10
C PRO A 29 -22.83 -7.10 -0.10
N ALA A 30 -22.47 -6.45 -1.19
CA ALA A 30 -21.55 -5.33 -1.12
C ALA A 30 -22.25 -4.20 -0.34
N THR A 31 -22.24 -4.27 1.00
CA THR A 31 -22.76 -3.19 1.83
C THR A 31 -21.94 -1.93 1.53
N ALA A 32 -22.58 -0.76 1.66
CA ALA A 32 -21.90 0.53 1.48
C ALA A 32 -20.60 0.61 2.31
N GLU A 33 -20.57 -0.05 3.47
CA GLU A 33 -19.42 -0.19 4.36
C GLU A 33 -18.24 -0.90 3.68
N TYR A 34 -18.43 -2.05 3.02
CA TYR A 34 -17.34 -2.74 2.32
C TYR A 34 -16.75 -1.90 1.18
N ILE A 35 -17.60 -1.19 0.45
CA ILE A 35 -17.17 -0.30 -0.63
C ILE A 35 -16.40 0.89 -0.04
N TYR A 36 -16.91 1.48 1.04
CA TYR A 36 -16.25 2.59 1.74
C TYR A 36 -14.87 2.19 2.26
N VAL A 37 -14.77 1.05 2.98
CA VAL A 37 -13.49 0.55 3.50
C VAL A 37 -12.51 0.27 2.38
N ALA A 38 -12.93 -0.37 1.29
CA ALA A 38 -12.05 -0.64 0.17
C ALA A 38 -11.55 0.63 -0.54
N LEU A 39 -12.42 1.63 -0.73
CA LEU A 39 -12.03 2.93 -1.30
C LEU A 39 -11.12 3.72 -0.35
N ALA A 40 -11.38 3.68 0.96
CA ALA A 40 -10.53 4.33 1.96
C ALA A 40 -9.13 3.71 1.98
N LEU A 41 -9.04 2.38 1.88
CA LEU A 41 -7.75 1.67 1.78
C LEU A 41 -7.02 2.00 0.46
N ASP A 42 -7.73 2.06 -0.67
CA ASP A 42 -7.14 2.44 -1.96
C ASP A 42 -6.60 3.88 -1.92
N ALA A 43 -7.38 4.82 -1.38
CA ALA A 43 -6.96 6.20 -1.19
C ALA A 43 -5.76 6.32 -0.23
N ALA A 44 -5.78 5.58 0.88
CA ALA A 44 -4.66 5.54 1.83
C ALA A 44 -3.38 5.01 1.17
N VAL A 45 -3.47 3.91 0.41
CA VAL A 45 -2.34 3.37 -0.36
C VAL A 45 -1.85 4.37 -1.39
N GLY A 46 -2.74 5.05 -2.12
CA GLY A 46 -2.38 6.09 -3.09
C GLY A 46 -1.65 7.27 -2.44
N LEU A 47 -2.15 7.75 -1.29
CA LEU A 47 -1.53 8.84 -0.52
C LEU A 47 -0.14 8.44 0.00
N LEU A 48 -0.02 7.24 0.58
CA LEU A 48 1.25 6.69 1.07
C LEU A 48 2.25 6.40 -0.06
N SER A 49 1.74 6.12 -1.26
CA SER A 49 2.56 5.91 -2.47
C SER A 49 3.01 7.21 -3.14
N SER A 50 2.53 8.37 -2.68
CA SER A 50 2.99 9.66 -3.21
C SER A 50 4.46 9.91 -2.84
N ARG A 51 5.20 10.58 -3.73
CA ARG A 51 6.62 10.89 -3.48
C ARG A 51 6.80 11.70 -2.19
N ALA A 52 5.93 12.68 -1.94
CA ALA A 52 5.97 13.50 -0.73
C ALA A 52 5.76 12.66 0.55
N ALA A 53 4.81 11.72 0.54
CA ALA A 53 4.61 10.83 1.68
C ALA A 53 5.81 9.90 1.90
N LYS A 54 6.41 9.36 0.82
CA LYS A 54 7.62 8.54 0.91
C LYS A 54 8.81 9.31 1.48
N ASP A 55 9.03 10.53 1.01
CA ASP A 55 10.11 11.39 1.51
C ASP A 55 9.88 11.75 2.99
N ALA A 56 8.63 12.02 3.39
CA ALA A 56 8.29 12.26 4.79
C ALA A 56 8.50 11.00 5.66
N MET A 57 8.05 9.84 5.21
CA MET A 57 8.25 8.57 5.92
C MET A 57 9.74 8.24 6.07
N ALA A 58 10.55 8.44 5.03
CA ALA A 58 12.00 8.23 5.11
C ALA A 58 12.66 9.15 6.15
N ARG A 59 12.29 10.44 6.19
CA ARG A 59 12.76 11.39 7.21
C ARG A 59 12.34 10.98 8.62
N ILE A 60 11.09 10.55 8.79
CA ILE A 60 10.57 10.07 10.08
C ILE A 60 11.35 8.82 10.51
N THR A 61 11.53 7.85 9.61
CA THR A 61 12.31 6.64 9.89
C THR A 61 13.73 6.97 10.33
N ARG A 62 14.40 7.91 9.64
CA ARG A 62 15.75 8.34 10.00
C ARG A 62 15.79 9.00 11.38
N LEU A 63 14.84 9.88 11.68
CA LEU A 63 14.72 10.49 13.00
C LEU A 63 14.55 9.43 14.10
N PHE A 64 13.68 8.45 13.91
CA PHE A 64 13.49 7.36 14.87
C PHE A 64 14.74 6.48 15.01
N ASP A 65 15.38 6.12 13.90
CA ASP A 65 16.60 5.30 13.90
C ASP A 65 17.74 5.99 14.64
N GLU A 66 17.88 7.32 14.49
CA GLU A 66 18.89 8.12 15.21
C GLU A 66 18.72 8.09 16.74
N TYR A 67 17.50 7.94 17.24
CA TYR A 67 17.23 7.83 18.68
C TYR A 67 17.42 6.42 19.25
N LEU A 68 17.66 5.42 18.40
CA LEU A 68 17.93 4.05 18.86
C LEU A 68 19.42 3.85 19.22
N PRO A 69 19.73 2.98 20.20
CA PRO A 69 21.08 2.50 20.41
C PRO A 69 21.67 1.92 19.10
N SER A 70 22.96 2.14 18.86
CA SER A 70 23.64 1.80 17.59
C SER A 70 23.44 0.36 17.11
N HIS A 71 23.27 -0.61 18.01
CA HIS A 71 23.03 -2.02 17.68
C HIS A 71 21.58 -2.33 17.24
N LEU A 72 20.67 -1.38 17.43
CA LEU A 72 19.27 -1.45 17.00
C LEU A 72 18.98 -0.54 15.79
N GLN A 73 19.96 0.26 15.36
CA GLN A 73 19.83 1.12 14.19
C GLN A 73 19.84 0.26 12.92
N LEU A 74 18.70 0.17 12.26
CA LEU A 74 18.52 -0.64 11.06
C LEU A 74 18.89 0.13 9.79
N PHE A 75 18.89 1.47 9.85
CA PHE A 75 19.03 2.33 8.68
C PHE A 75 20.25 3.24 8.73
N ARG A 76 21.12 3.07 9.74
CA ARG A 76 22.36 3.86 9.92
C ARG A 76 23.18 4.04 8.65
N ASP A 77 23.43 2.93 7.94
CA ASP A 77 24.26 2.91 6.72
C ASP A 77 23.41 2.87 5.44
N ILE A 78 22.10 3.09 5.56
CA ILE A 78 21.14 3.06 4.45
C ILE A 78 20.82 4.49 4.02
N SER A 79 20.95 4.76 2.72
CA SER A 79 20.57 6.06 2.15
C SER A 79 19.06 6.29 2.20
N ASP A 80 18.60 7.54 2.12
CA ASP A 80 17.15 7.86 2.11
C ASP A 80 16.42 7.14 0.96
N ALA A 81 17.08 6.99 -0.20
CA ALA A 81 16.55 6.20 -1.31
C ALA A 81 16.42 4.71 -0.97
N GLY A 82 17.32 4.17 -0.14
CA GLY A 82 17.24 2.82 0.41
C GLY A 82 16.09 2.66 1.41
N ILE A 83 15.91 3.63 2.30
CA ILE A 83 14.80 3.66 3.26
C ILE A 83 13.46 3.71 2.51
N ALA A 84 13.33 4.59 1.52
CA ALA A 84 12.14 4.70 0.68
C ALA A 84 11.81 3.39 -0.06
N ARG A 85 12.83 2.67 -0.57
CA ARG A 85 12.64 1.34 -1.18
C ARG A 85 12.15 0.28 -0.16
N SER A 86 12.63 0.33 1.08
CA SER A 86 12.15 -0.57 2.14
C SER A 86 10.69 -0.27 2.51
N ILE A 87 10.32 1.01 2.56
CA ILE A 87 8.92 1.45 2.76
C ILE A 87 8.03 0.97 1.59
N ASP A 88 8.50 1.10 0.35
CA ASP A 88 7.78 0.60 -0.84
C ASP A 88 7.55 -0.91 -0.78
N ARG A 89 8.53 -1.67 -0.30
CA ARG A 89 8.36 -3.12 -0.12
C ARG A 89 7.32 -3.43 0.95
N PHE A 90 7.26 -2.68 2.04
CA PHE A 90 6.26 -2.86 3.09
C PHE A 90 4.85 -2.54 2.60
N ILE A 91 4.66 -1.41 1.90
CA ILE A 91 3.37 -1.01 1.34
C ILE A 91 2.87 -2.02 0.29
N ASN A 92 3.76 -2.66 -0.47
CA ASN A 92 3.38 -3.71 -1.43
C ASN A 92 2.98 -5.05 -0.79
N ILE A 93 3.38 -5.31 0.45
CA ILE A 93 2.99 -6.52 1.20
C ILE A 93 1.59 -6.37 1.82
N MET A 94 1.26 -5.15 2.29
CA MET A 94 -0.12 -4.80 2.65
C MET A 94 -1.00 -4.77 1.40
#